data_AF-A0A5C6EU08-F1
#
_entry.id   AF-A0A5C6EU08-F1
#
_cell.length_a   1.000
_cell.length_b   1.000
_cell.length_c   1.000
_cell.angle_alpha   90.00
_cell.angle_beta   90.00
_cell.angle_gamma   90.00
#
_symmetry.space_group_name_H-M   'P 1'
#
loop_
_entity.id
_entity.type
_entity.pdbx_description
1 polymer ?
#
loop_
_entity_poly.entity_id
_entity_poly.type
_entity_poly.pdbx_seq_one_letter_code
_entity_poly.pdbx_strand_id
1 'polypeptide(L)'
;MTRYLIAILAICFAAPVLARAGDTTPLCRLAAQYHAEVKAFEATVLHIRGIDRFDERLVDRWDDETARLLLAARNPRHFNRLNYQWKKVAALQSETEAKIFGKYTPHHDLIGQFDRVLYAQRLFVEEFILHVENPTHDDSVRRLDRPSSRRDSYLTPMLQQ
;
A
#
# COMPACT_ATOMS: atom_id res chain seq x y z
N MET A 1 -46.97 34.24 -2.30
CA MET A 1 -45.59 34.43 -2.79
C MET A 1 -44.66 34.36 -1.59
N THR A 2 -44.25 33.16 -1.17
CA THR A 2 -42.92 32.60 -1.44
C THR A 2 -41.78 33.59 -1.18
N ARG A 3 -41.02 33.39 -0.09
CA ARG A 3 -39.59 33.00 -0.15
C ARG A 3 -38.97 32.88 1.24
N TYR A 4 -38.60 31.64 1.54
CA TYR A 4 -37.73 31.17 2.59
C TYR A 4 -36.35 31.84 2.49
N LEU A 5 -35.78 32.26 3.62
CA LEU A 5 -34.33 32.48 3.76
C LEU A 5 -33.88 31.77 5.03
N ILE A 6 -33.73 30.45 4.90
CA ILE A 6 -33.06 29.60 5.88
C ILE A 6 -31.58 29.98 5.80
N ALA A 7 -31.09 30.70 6.79
CA ALA A 7 -29.67 30.94 6.99
C ALA A 7 -29.03 29.61 7.42
N ILE A 8 -28.54 28.85 6.44
CA ILE A 8 -27.72 27.67 6.68
C ILE A 8 -26.36 28.17 7.17
N LEU A 9 -26.19 28.13 8.48
CA LEU A 9 -24.92 28.24 9.18
C LEU A 9 -24.03 27.09 8.71
N ALA A 10 -23.22 27.35 7.68
CA ALA A 10 -22.17 26.45 7.23
C ALA A 10 -21.09 26.42 8.33
N ILE A 11 -21.27 25.53 9.29
CA ILE A 11 -20.22 25.13 10.23
C ILE A 11 -19.16 24.43 9.37
N CYS A 12 -18.18 25.19 8.92
CA CYS A 12 -16.93 24.68 8.40
C CYS A 12 -16.29 23.86 9.53
N PHE A 13 -16.48 22.54 9.48
CA PHE A 13 -15.66 21.59 10.21
C PHE A 13 -14.23 21.72 9.68
N ALA A 14 -13.49 22.70 10.20
CA ALA A 14 -12.05 22.69 10.20
C ALA A 14 -11.62 21.52 11.09
N ALA A 15 -11.58 20.32 10.50
CA ALA A 15 -10.88 19.21 11.11
C ALA A 15 -9.42 19.66 11.29
N PRO A 16 -8.84 19.52 12.49
CA PRO A 16 -7.42 19.78 12.66
C PRO A 16 -6.68 18.77 11.80
N VAL A 17 -6.11 19.23 10.70
CA VAL A 17 -5.05 18.50 10.00
C VAL A 17 -3.90 18.44 11.00
N LEU A 18 -3.83 17.32 11.73
CA LEU A 18 -2.64 16.95 12.47
C LEU A 18 -1.52 16.87 11.44
N ALA A 19 -0.78 17.97 11.30
CA ALA A 19 0.50 18.02 10.62
C ALA A 19 1.42 17.07 11.38
N ARG A 20 1.44 15.81 10.93
CA ARG A 20 2.28 14.75 11.48
C ARG A 20 3.71 15.04 11.01
N ALA A 21 4.41 15.87 11.78
CA ALA A 21 5.84 16.06 11.63
C ALA A 21 6.54 14.71 11.87
N GLY A 22 7.07 14.07 10.82
CA GLY A 22 7.95 12.91 10.98
C GLY A 22 8.01 11.85 9.87
N ASP A 23 7.23 11.92 8.79
CA ASP A 23 7.35 10.97 7.66
C ASP A 23 7.47 11.79 6.34
N THR A 24 8.67 12.32 6.06
CA THR A 24 8.87 13.31 4.99
C THR A 24 8.99 12.74 3.58
N THR A 25 9.21 11.43 3.41
CA THR A 25 9.38 10.84 2.07
C THR A 25 8.05 10.30 1.52
N PRO A 26 7.70 10.58 0.25
CA PRO A 26 6.49 10.07 -0.39
C PRO A 26 6.39 8.53 -0.31
N LEU A 27 7.53 7.85 -0.47
CA LEU A 27 7.66 6.40 -0.33
C LEU A 27 7.22 5.88 1.05
N CYS A 28 7.57 6.56 2.14
CA CYS A 28 7.15 6.17 3.48
C CYS A 28 5.63 6.36 3.66
N ARG A 29 5.07 7.44 3.10
CA ARG A 29 3.62 7.70 3.13
C ARG A 29 2.84 6.62 2.39
N LEU A 30 3.30 6.25 1.20
CA LEU A 30 2.64 5.22 0.38
C LEU A 30 2.80 3.83 1.00
N ALA A 31 3.95 3.53 1.61
CA ALA A 31 4.11 2.30 2.38
C ALA A 31 3.14 2.25 3.58
N ALA A 32 2.91 3.39 4.25
CA ALA A 32 1.96 3.47 5.35
C ALA A 32 0.51 3.28 4.88
N GLN A 33 0.16 3.87 3.73
CA GLN A 33 -1.15 3.67 3.11
C GLN A 33 -1.37 2.20 2.74
N TYR A 34 -0.40 1.56 2.07
CA TYR A 34 -0.48 0.16 1.71
C TYR A 34 -0.65 -0.76 2.93
N HIS A 35 0.13 -0.56 3.99
CA HIS A 35 -0.04 -1.29 5.25
C HIS A 35 -1.42 -1.07 5.89
N ALA A 36 -1.96 0.16 5.85
CA ALA A 36 -3.30 0.42 6.37
C ALA A 36 -4.41 -0.33 5.62
N GLU A 37 -4.30 -0.45 4.29
CA GLU A 37 -5.24 -1.23 3.48
C GLU A 37 -5.09 -2.74 3.74
N VAL A 38 -3.86 -3.26 3.88
CA VAL A 38 -3.63 -4.68 4.23
C VAL A 38 -4.25 -5.00 5.59
N LYS A 39 -4.10 -4.12 6.57
CA LYS A 39 -4.72 -4.25 7.88
C LYS A 39 -6.26 -4.24 7.82
N ALA A 40 -6.84 -3.41 6.96
CA ALA A 40 -8.29 -3.40 6.75
C ALA A 40 -8.78 -4.70 6.08
N PHE A 41 -7.99 -5.25 5.15
CA PHE A 41 -8.24 -6.55 4.55
C PHE A 41 -8.18 -7.68 5.59
N GLU A 42 -7.15 -7.70 6.44
CA GLU A 42 -7.01 -8.66 7.55
C GLU A 42 -8.23 -8.61 8.49
N ALA A 43 -8.63 -7.43 8.92
CA ALA A 43 -9.81 -7.26 9.77
C ALA A 43 -11.09 -7.82 9.12
N THR A 44 -11.20 -7.71 7.79
CA THR A 44 -12.33 -8.26 7.02
C THR A 44 -12.27 -9.78 6.95
N VAL A 45 -11.08 -10.35 6.70
CA VAL A 45 -10.84 -11.80 6.71
C VAL A 45 -11.26 -12.41 8.05
N LEU A 46 -10.84 -11.80 9.17
CA LEU A 46 -11.18 -12.27 10.52
C LEU A 46 -12.68 -12.19 10.85
N HIS A 47 -13.44 -11.37 10.13
CA HIS A 47 -14.87 -11.22 10.33
C HIS A 47 -15.70 -12.26 9.54
N ILE A 48 -15.14 -12.80 8.46
CA ILE A 48 -15.82 -13.74 7.58
C ILE A 48 -15.77 -15.14 8.19
N ARG A 49 -16.95 -15.71 8.41
CA ARG A 49 -17.06 -17.10 8.89
C ARG A 49 -16.64 -18.08 7.81
N GLY A 50 -15.90 -19.12 8.21
CA GLY A 50 -15.54 -20.24 7.34
C GLY A 50 -14.19 -20.12 6.66
N ILE A 51 -13.42 -19.07 6.94
CA ILE A 51 -12.00 -19.03 6.59
C ILE A 51 -11.24 -19.86 7.63
N ASP A 52 -10.32 -20.72 7.16
CA ASP A 52 -9.52 -21.55 8.03
C ASP A 52 -8.47 -20.73 8.77
N ARG A 53 -8.22 -21.11 10.03
CA ARG A 53 -7.23 -20.47 10.91
C ARG A 53 -5.82 -20.39 10.31
N PHE A 54 -5.44 -21.33 9.45
CA PHE A 54 -4.13 -21.29 8.78
C PHE A 54 -4.05 -20.18 7.74
N ASP A 55 -5.14 -19.93 7.02
CA ASP A 55 -5.21 -18.87 6.02
C ASP A 55 -5.37 -17.50 6.70
N GLU A 56 -6.10 -17.41 7.82
CA GLU A 56 -6.10 -16.21 8.68
C GLU A 56 -4.68 -15.83 9.14
N ARG A 57 -3.90 -16.81 9.62
CA ARG A 57 -2.50 -16.61 10.02
C ARG A 57 -1.57 -16.20 8.88
N LEU A 58 -1.91 -16.58 7.64
CA LEU A 58 -1.17 -16.14 6.47
C LEU A 58 -1.39 -14.64 6.25
N VAL A 59 -2.64 -14.17 6.40
CA VAL A 59 -2.98 -12.75 6.28
C VAL A 59 -2.39 -11.91 7.41
N ASP A 60 -2.43 -12.39 8.66
CA ASP A 60 -1.75 -11.79 9.82
C ASP A 60 -0.24 -11.62 9.57
N ARG A 61 0.42 -12.68 9.07
CA ARG A 61 1.83 -12.62 8.67
C ARG A 61 2.09 -11.59 7.56
N TRP A 62 1.15 -11.45 6.63
CA TRP A 62 1.26 -10.46 5.57
C TRP A 62 1.17 -9.03 6.14
N ASP A 63 0.25 -8.75 7.07
CA ASP A 63 0.18 -7.48 7.80
C ASP A 63 1.52 -7.18 8.50
N ASP A 64 2.04 -8.14 9.27
CA ASP A 64 3.34 -8.05 9.96
C ASP A 64 4.50 -7.69 9.03
N GLU A 65 4.59 -8.33 7.86
CA GLU A 65 5.66 -8.04 6.89
C GLU A 65 5.44 -6.70 6.19
N THR A 66 4.19 -6.25 5.98
CA THR A 66 3.92 -4.90 5.47
C THR A 66 4.26 -3.81 6.48
N ALA A 67 4.08 -4.05 7.78
CA ALA A 67 4.59 -3.18 8.84
C ALA A 67 6.12 -3.10 8.82
N ARG A 68 6.81 -4.22 8.55
CA ARG A 68 8.28 -4.23 8.37
C ARG A 68 8.73 -3.51 7.10
N LEU A 69 7.94 -3.55 6.03
CA LEU A 69 8.17 -2.78 4.81
C LEU A 69 8.07 -1.28 5.10
N LEU A 70 7.07 -0.84 5.85
CA LEU A 70 6.95 0.55 6.30
C LEU A 70 8.18 1.01 7.09
N LEU A 71 8.69 0.18 8.01
CA LEU A 71 9.93 0.48 8.74
C LEU A 71 11.14 0.59 7.81
N ALA A 72 11.21 -0.22 6.76
CA ALA A 72 12.27 -0.10 5.75
C ALA A 72 12.10 1.17 4.89
N ALA A 73 10.86 1.56 4.58
CA ALA A 73 10.55 2.74 3.75
C ALA A 73 10.88 4.06 4.45
N ARG A 74 10.90 4.09 5.79
CA ARG A 74 11.35 5.24 6.58
C ARG A 74 12.79 5.64 6.32
N ASN A 75 13.66 4.70 5.97
CA ASN A 75 15.05 4.97 5.63
C ASN A 75 15.42 4.36 4.28
N PRO A 76 15.03 5.01 3.17
CA PRO A 76 15.13 4.42 1.85
C PRO A 76 16.58 4.42 1.31
N ARG A 77 17.52 5.06 2.01
CA ARG A 77 18.97 4.95 1.73
C ARG A 77 19.46 3.50 1.75
N HIS A 78 18.81 2.63 2.54
CA HIS A 78 19.10 1.20 2.56
C HIS A 78 18.25 0.44 1.54
N PHE A 79 18.38 0.80 0.26
CA PHE A 79 17.55 0.27 -0.82
C PHE A 79 17.52 -1.26 -0.88
N ASN A 80 18.65 -1.95 -0.69
CA ASN A 80 18.70 -3.41 -0.70
C ASN A 80 17.79 -4.03 0.38
N ARG A 81 17.72 -3.42 1.56
CA ARG A 81 16.84 -3.84 2.64
C ARG A 81 15.38 -3.63 2.26
N LEU A 82 15.06 -2.47 1.68
CA LEU A 82 13.71 -2.16 1.22
C LEU A 82 13.26 -3.14 0.13
N ASN A 83 14.08 -3.38 -0.89
CA ASN A 83 13.79 -4.32 -1.97
C ASN A 83 13.61 -5.76 -1.47
N TYR A 84 14.46 -6.19 -0.53
CA TYR A 84 14.32 -7.50 0.09
C TYR A 84 12.98 -7.66 0.83
N GLN A 85 12.58 -6.64 1.61
CA GLN A 85 11.29 -6.66 2.30
C GLN A 85 10.13 -6.60 1.32
N TRP A 86 10.24 -5.79 0.27
CA TRP A 86 9.23 -5.74 -0.79
C TRP A 86 8.99 -7.12 -1.43
N LYS A 87 10.06 -7.84 -1.80
CA LYS A 87 9.93 -9.18 -2.38
C LYS A 87 9.21 -10.18 -1.47
N LYS A 88 9.45 -10.11 -0.16
CA LYS A 88 8.74 -10.94 0.82
C LYS A 88 7.26 -10.62 0.87
N VAL A 89 6.94 -9.32 0.94
CA VAL A 89 5.56 -8.85 0.98
C VAL A 89 4.81 -9.23 -0.30
N ALA A 90 5.42 -9.04 -1.48
CA ALA A 90 4.83 -9.42 -2.76
C ALA A 90 4.56 -10.93 -2.86
N ALA A 91 5.49 -11.76 -2.38
CA ALA A 91 5.29 -13.21 -2.33
C ALA A 91 4.13 -13.61 -1.40
N LEU A 92 4.04 -13.02 -0.21
CA LEU A 92 2.94 -13.25 0.73
C LEU A 92 1.59 -12.76 0.21
N GLN A 93 1.56 -11.62 -0.48
CA GLN A 93 0.34 -11.13 -1.12
C GLN A 93 -0.15 -12.12 -2.18
N SER A 94 0.73 -12.59 -3.08
CA SER A 94 0.37 -13.56 -4.11
C SER A 94 -0.12 -14.88 -3.52
N GLU A 95 0.55 -15.38 -2.47
CA GLU A 95 0.10 -16.57 -1.75
C GLU A 95 -1.28 -16.37 -1.09
N THR A 96 -1.48 -15.21 -0.45
CA THR A 96 -2.75 -14.84 0.18
C THR A 96 -3.87 -14.77 -0.83
N GLU A 97 -3.64 -14.12 -1.97
CA GLU A 97 -4.61 -14.02 -3.06
C GLU A 97 -5.04 -15.40 -3.55
N ALA A 98 -4.06 -16.25 -3.86
CA ALA A 98 -4.32 -17.61 -4.34
C ALA A 98 -5.08 -18.47 -3.31
N LYS A 99 -4.77 -18.29 -2.01
CA LYS A 99 -5.45 -19.04 -0.94
C LYS A 99 -6.86 -18.54 -0.68
N ILE A 100 -7.04 -17.23 -0.53
CA ILE A 100 -8.32 -16.65 -0.15
C ILE A 100 -9.32 -16.74 -1.31
N PHE A 101 -8.92 -16.31 -2.51
CA PHE A 101 -9.81 -16.28 -3.67
C PHE A 101 -9.85 -17.59 -4.47
N GLY A 102 -8.85 -18.47 -4.31
CA GLY A 102 -8.85 -19.77 -4.96
C GLY A 102 -9.62 -20.87 -4.19
N LYS A 103 -9.85 -20.69 -2.89
CA LYS A 103 -10.47 -21.71 -2.02
C LYS A 103 -11.86 -21.33 -1.52
N TYR A 104 -12.07 -20.07 -1.14
CA TYR A 104 -13.32 -19.64 -0.51
C TYR A 104 -14.24 -18.96 -1.54
N THR A 105 -15.54 -19.02 -1.29
CA THR A 105 -16.48 -18.22 -2.09
C THR A 105 -16.20 -16.73 -1.86
N PRO A 106 -15.94 -15.95 -2.92
CA PRO A 106 -15.55 -14.55 -2.76
C PRO A 106 -16.64 -13.73 -2.07
N HIS A 107 -16.30 -13.14 -0.92
CA HIS A 107 -17.16 -12.18 -0.24
C HIS A 107 -16.98 -10.80 -0.88
N HIS A 108 -18.07 -10.08 -1.16
CA HIS A 108 -18.02 -8.78 -1.83
C HIS A 108 -17.15 -7.75 -1.09
N ASP A 109 -17.25 -7.67 0.23
CA ASP A 109 -16.39 -6.78 1.04
C ASP A 109 -14.91 -7.14 0.92
N LEU A 110 -14.61 -8.43 0.84
CA LEU A 110 -13.24 -8.92 0.77
C LEU A 110 -12.61 -8.62 -0.61
N ILE A 111 -13.39 -8.71 -1.69
CA ILE A 111 -12.99 -8.25 -3.02
C ILE A 111 -12.71 -6.74 -2.97
N GLY A 112 -13.65 -5.95 -2.45
CA GLY A 112 -13.52 -4.49 -2.41
C GLY A 112 -12.33 -4.01 -1.58
N GLN A 113 -12.00 -4.68 -0.48
CA GLN A 113 -10.81 -4.38 0.30
C GLN A 113 -9.54 -4.82 -0.43
N PHE A 114 -9.55 -5.97 -1.08
CA PHE A 114 -8.39 -6.43 -1.85
C PHE A 114 -8.09 -5.51 -3.03
N ASP A 115 -9.10 -4.98 -3.73
CA ASP A 115 -8.91 -3.99 -4.79
C ASP A 115 -8.22 -2.70 -4.28
N ARG A 116 -8.55 -2.27 -3.06
CA ARG A 116 -7.88 -1.13 -2.40
C ARG A 116 -6.44 -1.45 -2.06
N VAL A 117 -6.17 -2.67 -1.59
CA VAL A 117 -4.81 -3.15 -1.36
C VAL A 117 -4.00 -3.12 -2.65
N LEU A 118 -4.54 -3.65 -3.76
CA LEU A 118 -3.88 -3.62 -5.08
C LEU A 118 -3.64 -2.20 -5.57
N TYR A 119 -4.58 -1.29 -5.34
CA TYR A 119 -4.41 0.11 -5.69
C TYR A 119 -3.28 0.78 -4.88
N ALA A 120 -3.28 0.62 -3.56
CA ALA A 120 -2.23 1.17 -2.70
C ALA A 120 -0.86 0.55 -2.99
N GLN A 121 -0.84 -0.75 -3.31
CA GLN A 121 0.35 -1.47 -3.77
C GLN A 121 0.91 -0.83 -5.05
N ARG A 122 0.05 -0.59 -6.06
CA ARG A 122 0.47 0.03 -7.32
C ARG A 122 1.13 1.39 -7.09
N LEU A 123 0.51 2.25 -6.27
CA LEU A 123 1.07 3.56 -5.93
C LEU A 123 2.44 3.42 -5.24
N PHE A 124 2.56 2.49 -4.29
CA PHE A 124 3.85 2.23 -3.63
C PHE A 124 4.91 1.74 -4.62
N VAL A 125 4.56 0.83 -5.54
CA VAL A 125 5.49 0.30 -6.54
C VAL A 125 5.95 1.41 -7.49
N GLU A 126 5.04 2.25 -7.97
CA GLU A 126 5.38 3.39 -8.82
C GLU A 126 6.42 4.30 -8.12
N GLU A 127 6.18 4.67 -6.86
CA GLU A 127 7.12 5.48 -6.09
C GLU A 127 8.42 4.73 -5.76
N PHE A 128 8.37 3.42 -5.50
CA PHE A 128 9.54 2.59 -5.26
C PHE A 128 10.46 2.56 -6.48
N ILE A 129 9.88 2.46 -7.69
CA ILE A 129 10.62 2.50 -8.96
C ILE A 129 11.22 3.89 -9.16
N LEU A 130 10.45 4.95 -8.91
CA LEU A 130 10.95 6.33 -8.99
C LEU A 130 12.12 6.57 -8.03
N HIS A 131 12.06 6.03 -6.82
CA HIS A 131 13.13 6.14 -5.82
C HIS A 131 14.41 5.41 -6.26
N VAL A 132 14.30 4.31 -7.00
CA VAL A 132 15.46 3.63 -7.63
C VAL A 132 16.09 4.51 -8.71
N GLU A 133 15.26 5.17 -9.51
CA GLU A 133 15.70 6.02 -10.62
C GLU A 133 16.38 7.31 -10.14
N ASN A 134 15.95 7.86 -8.99
CA ASN A 134 16.46 9.14 -8.49
C ASN A 134 16.53 9.19 -6.95
N PRO A 135 17.59 8.64 -6.31
CA PRO A 135 17.70 8.54 -4.85
C PRO A 135 17.83 9.88 -4.12
N THR A 136 18.05 10.99 -4.84
CA THR A 136 18.08 12.38 -4.32
C THR A 136 16.83 13.19 -4.66
N HIS A 137 15.79 12.55 -5.19
CA HIS A 137 14.52 13.20 -5.48
C HIS A 137 13.84 13.62 -4.17
N ASP A 138 13.95 14.91 -3.85
CA ASP A 138 13.01 15.60 -2.96
C ASP A 138 11.80 16.16 -3.74
N ASP A 139 11.83 16.23 -5.09
CA ASP A 139 10.65 16.51 -5.96
C ASP A 139 10.95 16.60 -7.49
N SER A 140 12.18 16.35 -7.98
CA SER A 140 12.49 16.53 -9.43
C SER A 140 12.49 15.20 -10.21
N VAL A 141 11.38 14.93 -10.89
CA VAL A 141 11.15 13.73 -11.70
C VAL A 141 12.05 13.71 -12.95
N ARG A 142 12.81 12.62 -13.16
CA ARG A 142 13.38 12.27 -14.47
C ARG A 142 12.34 11.41 -15.19
N ARG A 143 12.09 11.67 -16.46
CA ARG A 143 11.04 10.98 -17.24
C ARG A 143 11.34 9.47 -17.35
N LEU A 144 10.32 8.64 -17.13
CA LEU A 144 10.32 7.17 -17.22
C LEU A 144 10.78 6.63 -18.59
N ASP A 145 10.73 7.46 -19.64
CA ASP A 145 11.10 7.14 -21.02
C ASP A 145 12.62 6.97 -21.24
N ARG A 146 13.46 7.21 -20.23
CA ARG A 146 14.92 7.09 -20.37
C ARG A 146 15.46 5.77 -19.79
N PRO A 147 16.38 5.08 -20.50
CA PRO A 147 16.99 3.83 -20.02
C PRO A 147 17.89 4.07 -18.80
N SER A 148 17.87 3.13 -17.85
CA SER A 148 18.71 3.15 -16.65
C SER A 148 19.14 1.73 -16.30
N SER A 149 20.42 1.41 -16.46
CA SER A 149 20.96 0.06 -16.18
C SER A 149 20.73 -0.39 -14.74
N ARG A 150 20.75 0.57 -13.79
CA ARG A 150 20.44 0.33 -12.39
C ARG A 150 18.96 -0.04 -12.22
N ARG A 151 18.04 0.69 -12.84
CA ARG A 151 16.61 0.38 -12.86
C ARG A 151 16.35 -0.99 -13.48
N ASP A 152 16.89 -1.24 -14.66
CA ASP A 152 16.60 -2.45 -15.42
C ASP A 152 17.03 -3.70 -14.64
N SER A 153 18.14 -3.64 -13.89
CA SER A 153 18.56 -4.72 -12.98
C SER A 153 17.56 -5.07 -11.86
N TYR A 154 16.73 -4.10 -11.44
CA TYR A 154 15.70 -4.27 -10.41
C TYR A 154 14.31 -4.54 -11.01
N LEU A 155 13.98 -3.99 -12.19
CA LEU A 155 12.67 -4.10 -12.83
C LEU A 155 12.49 -5.38 -13.65
N THR A 156 13.53 -5.92 -14.29
CA THR A 156 13.40 -7.13 -15.11
C THR A 156 12.77 -8.30 -14.34
N PRO A 157 13.08 -8.53 -13.04
CA PRO A 157 12.39 -9.55 -12.25
C PRO A 157 10.99 -9.15 -11.76
N MET A 158 10.66 -7.85 -11.68
CA MET A 158 9.38 -7.35 -11.17
C MET A 158 8.27 -7.35 -12.23
N LEU A 159 8.63 -7.20 -13.51
CA LEU A 159 7.68 -7.18 -14.64
C LEU A 159 7.36 -8.59 -15.20
N GLN A 160 8.01 -9.63 -14.67
CA GLN A 160 7.87 -11.02 -15.12
C GLN A 160 7.02 -11.90 -14.17
N GLN A 161 6.47 -11.31 -13.11
CA GLN A 161 5.53 -11.94 -12.18
C GLN A 161 4.11 -11.47 -12.50
#